data_AF-A0A014P3Z1-F1
#
_entry.id   AF-A0A014P3Z1-F1
#
_cell.length_a   1.000
_cell.length_b   1.000
_cell.length_c   1.000
_cell.angle_alpha   90.00
_cell.angle_beta   90.00
_cell.angle_gamma   90.00
#
_symmetry.space_group_name_H-M   'P 1'
#
loop_
_entity.id
_entity.type
_entity.pdbx_description
1 polymer ?
#
loop_
_entity_poly.entity_id
_entity_poly.type
_entity_poly.pdbx_seq_one_letter_code
_entity_poly.pdbx_strand_id
1 'polypeptide(L)'
;EIARRFGVGRAAARAAVQELERRFVVRRTQGSGTFVNRRIDYVISRSVPPSWSAPVAAAGATPRALVKSVRTIPLPAELADRFERLMCSRT
;
A
#
# COMPACT_ATOMS: atom_id res chain seq x y z
N GLU A 1 4.26 -28.66 -6.63
CA GLU A 1 3.71 -28.36 -7.96
C GLU A 1 4.71 -27.57 -8.84
N ILE A 2 5.12 -26.34 -8.47
CA ILE A 2 6.09 -25.49 -9.22
C ILE A 2 7.35 -26.24 -9.68
N ALA A 3 8.05 -26.91 -8.75
CA ALA A 3 9.26 -27.67 -9.05
C ALA A 3 9.05 -28.72 -10.17
N ARG A 4 7.92 -29.45 -10.12
CA ARG A 4 7.55 -30.43 -11.14
C ARG A 4 7.23 -29.76 -12.47
N ARG A 5 6.46 -28.67 -12.45
CA ARG A 5 6.05 -27.94 -13.66
C ARG A 5 7.23 -27.38 -14.45
N PHE A 6 8.24 -26.88 -13.76
CA PHE A 6 9.41 -26.26 -14.39
C PHE A 6 10.64 -27.18 -14.46
N GLY A 7 10.52 -28.44 -14.03
CA GLY A 7 11.64 -29.39 -14.05
C GLY A 7 12.82 -28.99 -13.16
N VAL A 8 12.58 -28.23 -12.08
CA VAL A 8 13.63 -27.70 -11.21
C VAL A 8 13.61 -28.35 -9.82
N GLY A 9 14.74 -28.28 -9.12
CA GLY A 9 14.82 -28.65 -7.71
C GLY A 9 13.92 -27.77 -6.82
N ARG A 10 13.48 -28.31 -5.68
CA ARG A 10 12.63 -27.57 -4.71
C ARG A 10 13.31 -26.30 -4.19
N ALA A 11 14.63 -26.32 -4.01
CA ALA A 11 15.40 -25.16 -3.57
C ALA A 11 15.33 -24.01 -4.60
N ALA A 12 15.53 -24.32 -5.89
CA ALA A 12 15.43 -23.34 -6.97
C ALA A 12 14.01 -22.77 -7.10
N ALA A 13 12.98 -23.62 -7.01
CA ALA A 13 11.59 -23.16 -7.01
C ALA A 13 11.29 -22.23 -5.82
N ARG A 14 11.81 -22.54 -4.62
CA ARG A 14 11.66 -21.69 -3.43
C ARG A 14 12.38 -20.34 -3.61
N ALA A 15 13.61 -20.36 -4.10
CA ALA A 15 14.39 -19.14 -4.35
C ALA A 15 13.68 -18.22 -5.36
N ALA A 16 13.11 -18.78 -6.43
CA ALA A 16 12.34 -18.01 -7.40
C ALA A 16 11.10 -17.34 -6.78
N VAL A 17 10.33 -18.06 -5.95
CA VAL A 17 9.17 -17.48 -5.25
C VAL A 17 9.59 -16.39 -4.26
N GLN A 18 10.69 -16.59 -3.53
CA GLN A 18 11.25 -15.57 -2.64
C GLN A 18 11.67 -14.32 -3.40
N GLU A 19 12.27 -14.47 -4.57
CA GLU A 19 12.64 -13.33 -5.41
C GLU A 19 11.41 -12.58 -5.96
N LEU A 20 10.36 -13.30 -6.35
CA LEU A 20 9.09 -12.68 -6.77
C LEU A 20 8.42 -11.92 -5.61
N GLU A 21 8.49 -12.45 -4.39
CA GLU A 21 7.99 -11.79 -3.18
C GLU A 21 8.81 -10.52 -2.88
N ARG A 22 10.14 -10.59 -2.95
CA ARG A 22 11.04 -9.44 -2.78
C ARG A 22 10.78 -8.32 -3.79
N ARG A 23 10.38 -8.68 -5.02
CA ARG A 23 10.00 -7.74 -6.08
C ARG A 23 8.56 -7.25 -6.00
N PHE A 24 7.81 -7.64 -4.96
CA PHE A 24 6.39 -7.33 -4.78
C PHE A 24 5.48 -7.85 -5.90
N VAL A 25 5.90 -8.86 -6.67
CA VAL A 25 5.10 -9.51 -7.71
C VAL A 25 4.09 -10.47 -7.09
N VAL A 26 4.47 -11.09 -5.96
CA VAL A 26 3.58 -11.97 -5.17
C VAL A 26 3.62 -11.59 -3.70
N ARG A 27 2.61 -12.02 -2.95
CA ARG A 27 2.57 -12.00 -1.49
C ARG A 27 2.28 -13.40 -0.96
N ARG A 28 2.87 -13.74 0.18
CA ARG A 28 2.54 -14.98 0.89
C ARG A 28 1.61 -14.71 2.06
N THR A 29 0.68 -15.63 2.26
CA THR A 29 -0.21 -15.61 3.43
C THR A 29 -0.10 -16.97 4.11
N GLN A 30 0.34 -16.96 5.36
CA GLN A 30 0.52 -18.19 6.14
C GLN A 30 -0.79 -18.98 6.17
N GLY A 31 -0.72 -20.28 5.91
CA GLY A 31 -1.89 -21.16 5.83
C GLY A 31 -2.79 -20.96 4.60
N SER A 32 -2.57 -19.93 3.78
CA SER A 32 -3.45 -19.60 2.63
C SER A 32 -2.75 -19.63 1.26
N GLY A 33 -1.41 -19.72 1.22
CA GLY A 33 -0.65 -19.89 -0.01
C GLY A 33 0.03 -18.61 -0.52
N THR A 34 0.23 -18.53 -1.84
CA THR A 34 0.94 -17.43 -2.52
C THR A 34 -0.01 -16.79 -3.54
N PHE A 35 -0.10 -15.47 -3.52
CA PHE A 35 -1.04 -14.69 -4.36
C PHE A 35 -0.28 -13.66 -5.18
N VAL A 36 -0.70 -13.44 -6.42
CA VAL A 36 -0.13 -12.38 -7.27
C VAL A 36 -0.58 -11.01 -6.76
N ASN A 37 0.36 -10.07 -6.68
CA ASN A 37 0.04 -8.68 -6.45
C ASN A 37 -0.31 -8.01 -7.78
N ARG A 38 -1.41 -7.27 -7.79
CA ARG A 38 -1.73 -6.35 -8.88
C ARG A 38 -1.10 -4.99 -8.59
N ARG A 39 -0.32 -4.47 -9.53
CA ARG A 39 0.20 -3.11 -9.46
C ARG A 39 -0.94 -2.11 -9.72
N ILE A 40 -1.00 -1.06 -8.90
CA ILE A 40 -1.90 0.08 -9.08
C ILE A 40 -1.01 1.30 -9.28
N ASP A 41 -1.16 1.99 -10.41
CA ASP A 41 -0.40 3.20 -10.68
C ASP A 41 -0.94 4.35 -9.82
N TYR A 42 -0.06 4.97 -9.03
CA TYR A 42 -0.40 6.15 -8.24
C TYR A 42 0.04 7.40 -8.98
N VAL A 43 -0.89 8.01 -9.70
CA VAL A 43 -0.61 9.21 -10.49
C VAL A 43 -0.57 10.44 -9.57
N ILE A 44 0.59 11.09 -9.49
CA ILE A 44 0.75 12.38 -8.82
C ILE A 44 0.53 13.47 -9.88
N SER A 45 -0.61 14.15 -9.80
CA SER A 45 -0.97 15.22 -10.75
C SER A 45 -1.76 16.32 -10.06
N ARG A 46 -1.87 17.48 -10.72
CA ARG A 46 -2.69 18.60 -10.23
C ARG A 46 -4.19 18.38 -10.42
N SER A 47 -4.59 17.48 -11.33
CA SER A 47 -5.99 17.24 -11.71
C SER A 47 -6.65 16.11 -10.92
N VAL A 48 -5.87 15.33 -10.16
CA VAL A 48 -6.38 14.25 -9.31
C VAL A 48 -6.19 14.66 -7.86
N PRO A 49 -7.27 14.79 -7.05
CA PRO A 49 -7.14 15.07 -5.63
C PRO A 49 -6.23 14.03 -4.96
N PRO A 50 -5.35 14.44 -4.02
CA PRO A 50 -4.42 13.55 -3.36
C PRO A 50 -5.17 12.65 -2.37
N SER A 51 -5.83 11.63 -2.89
CA SER A 51 -6.50 10.59 -2.13
C SER A 51 -5.90 9.24 -2.51
N TRP A 52 -5.63 8.41 -1.50
CA TRP A 52 -5.15 7.04 -1.74
C TRP A 52 -6.25 6.12 -2.26
N SER A 53 -7.48 6.28 -1.76
CA SER A 53 -8.60 5.39 -2.08
C SER A 53 -9.11 5.55 -3.51
N ALA A 54 -9.06 6.76 -4.10
CA ALA A 54 -9.62 6.98 -5.43
C ALA A 54 -8.82 6.28 -6.55
N PRO A 55 -7.48 6.35 -6.63
CA PRO A 55 -6.71 5.58 -7.61
C PRO A 55 -6.89 4.06 -7.45
N VAL A 56 -7.03 3.58 -6.21
CA VAL A 56 -7.28 2.15 -5.93
C VAL A 56 -8.65 1.71 -6.47
N ALA A 57 -9.69 2.49 -6.21
CA ALA A 57 -11.03 2.25 -6.72
C ALA A 57 -11.08 2.33 -8.27
N ALA A 58 -10.43 3.35 -8.85
CA ALA A 58 -10.35 3.54 -10.31
C ALA A 58 -9.62 2.38 -11.01
N ALA A 59 -8.67 1.74 -10.34
CA ALA A 59 -7.99 0.54 -10.84
C ALA A 59 -8.82 -0.75 -10.70
N GLY A 60 -10.06 -0.66 -10.22
CA GLY A 60 -10.98 -1.80 -10.03
C GLY A 60 -10.72 -2.62 -8.77
N ALA A 61 -9.97 -2.08 -7.81
CA ALA A 61 -9.73 -2.71 -6.51
C ALA A 61 -10.62 -2.10 -5.43
N THR A 62 -10.85 -2.83 -4.35
CA THR A 62 -11.62 -2.34 -3.19
C THR A 62 -10.66 -1.76 -2.15
N PRO A 63 -10.62 -0.42 -1.95
CA PRO A 63 -9.76 0.18 -0.93
C PRO A 63 -10.24 -0.24 0.46
N ARG A 64 -9.31 -0.71 1.29
CA ARG A 64 -9.55 -1.00 2.71
C ARG A 64 -8.45 -0.36 3.54
N ALA A 65 -8.85 0.39 4.55
CA ALA A 65 -7.96 0.95 5.55
C ALA A 65 -8.40 0.48 6.93
N LEU A 66 -7.44 0.31 7.83
CA LEU A 66 -7.69 -0.01 9.23
C LEU A 66 -7.04 1.08 10.07
N VAL A 67 -7.83 1.74 10.92
CA VAL A 67 -7.32 2.75 11.85
C VAL A 67 -6.42 2.05 12.86
N LYS A 68 -5.13 2.37 12.83
CA LYS A 68 -4.15 1.79 13.77
C LYS A 68 -4.19 2.50 15.12
N SER A 69 -4.32 3.82 15.11
CA SER A 69 -4.45 4.66 16.31
C SER A 69 -4.93 6.06 15.94
N VAL A 70 -5.52 6.76 16.92
CA VAL A 70 -5.88 8.18 16.82
C VAL A 70 -5.34 8.88 18.06
N ARG A 71 -4.65 10.01 17.89
CA ARG A 71 -4.17 10.85 18.98
C ARG A 71 -4.33 12.31 18.62
N THR A 72 -4.75 13.11 19.59
CA THR A 72 -4.68 14.57 19.52
C THR A 72 -3.34 15.02 20.08
N ILE A 73 -2.62 15.86 19.33
CA ILE A 73 -1.33 16.41 19.77
C ILE A 73 -1.37 17.94 19.63
N PRO A 74 -0.65 18.69 20.49
CA PRO A 74 -0.45 20.12 20.29
C PRO A 74 0.24 20.40 18.95
N LEU A 75 -0.10 21.51 18.29
CA LEU A 75 0.60 21.96 17.09
C LEU A 75 2.01 22.42 17.48
N PRO A 76 3.09 21.83 16.93
CA PRO A 76 4.44 22.29 17.16
C PRO A 76 4.63 23.72 16.63
N ALA A 77 5.33 24.57 17.39
CA ALA A 77 5.46 26.00 17.10
C ALA A 77 6.11 26.26 15.74
N GLU A 78 7.09 25.46 15.35
CA GLU A 78 7.79 25.53 14.07
C GLU A 78 6.92 25.20 12.84
N LEU A 79 5.73 24.63 13.07
CA LEU A 79 4.76 24.32 12.02
C LEU A 79 3.61 25.32 11.98
N ALA A 80 3.48 26.23 12.96
CA ALA A 80 2.35 27.14 13.09
C ALA A 80 2.13 27.97 11.80
N ASP A 81 3.18 28.60 11.29
CA ASP A 81 3.15 29.44 10.09
C ASP A 81 2.78 28.64 8.81
N ARG A 82 3.06 27.33 8.79
CA ARG A 82 2.79 26.46 7.63
C ARG A 82 1.34 25.97 7.57
N PHE A 83 0.68 25.90 8.72
CA PHE A 83 -0.70 25.42 8.87
C PHE A 83 -1.71 26.57 9.05
N GLU A 84 -1.29 27.82 8.95
CA GLU A 84 -2.16 29.00 8.87
C GLU A 84 -3.17 28.86 7.71
N ARG A 85 -4.51 28.82 7.87
CA ARG A 85 -5.44 29.05 9.00
C ARG A 85 -6.75 28.29 8.74
N LEU A 86 -7.40 27.83 9.82
CA LEU A 86 -8.84 28.00 10.09
C LEU A 86 -9.05 27.75 11.59
N MET A 87 -8.46 28.60 12.45
CA MET A 87 -9.02 28.82 13.78
C MET A 87 -10.37 29.49 13.54
N CYS A 88 -11.41 28.67 13.45
CA CYS A 88 -12.79 29.09 13.42
C CYS A 88 -13.02 30.03 14.62
N SER A 89 -13.30 31.30 14.33
CA SER A 89 -13.91 32.19 15.30
C SER A 89 -15.27 31.57 15.66
N ARG A 90 -15.37 30.95 16.83
CA ARG A 90 -16.65 30.76 17.49
C ARG A 90 -16.78 31.84 18.53
N THR A 91 -17.45 32.92 18.11
CA THR A 91 -18.25 33.78 18.99
C THR A 91 -19.36 32.95 19.62
#